data_AF-A0AAX0B529-F1
#
_entry.id   AF-A0AAX0B529-F1
#
_cell.length_a   1.000
_cell.length_b   1.000
_cell.length_c   1.000
_cell.angle_alpha   90.00
_cell.angle_beta   90.00
_cell.angle_gamma   90.00
#
_symmetry.space_group_name_H-M   'P 1'
#
loop_
_entity.id
_entity.type
_entity.pdbx_description
1 polymer ?
#
loop_
_entity_poly.entity_id
_entity_poly.type
_entity_poly.pdbx_seq_one_letter_code
_entity_poly.pdbx_strand_id
1 'polypeptide(L)'
;MKDKGYLDKVIKSAVDDSIFNIKASRDIFNEAWNNKEKEMGKKKYFSIKNIRKEVLVPVCCVLFAIVGVFTFSPGARAAAQEALKTIFLLDKSGNIVEKSEDEAVDDVTVGGFEITDKNKNEIEGKFGFEFNFPERVGNFSITEIAGYPVSPSAIMTVKDLKYKDEENSLDKFRKAVGDDKIFNELSKEYKIKRNICESYEDSEKHKFFIYLSKFSEDSETNSVKETTIDNIKCRVLEKNKAKYERSENGDDVTKKPISVNKIYYMVWDYNGVSYRICIGENSADIDVATQFAKDYIKILKQE
;
A
#
# COMPACT_ATOMS: atom_id res chain seq x y z
N MET A 1 -71.14 -55.72 42.48
CA MET A 1 -71.94 -55.62 41.24
C MET A 1 -72.87 -54.41 41.35
N LYS A 2 -73.06 -53.67 40.25
CA LYS A 2 -73.49 -52.25 40.09
C LYS A 2 -72.29 -51.28 40.17
N ASP A 3 -71.98 -50.44 39.19
CA ASP A 3 -72.77 -49.99 38.03
C ASP A 3 -71.85 -49.56 36.85
N LYS A 4 -71.92 -50.26 35.71
CA LYS A 4 -71.22 -49.92 34.46
C LYS A 4 -71.98 -48.85 33.63
N GLY A 5 -73.12 -48.35 34.12
CA GLY A 5 -73.96 -47.37 33.41
C GLY A 5 -73.73 -45.89 33.76
N TYR A 6 -72.95 -45.56 34.79
CA TYR A 6 -72.71 -44.17 35.20
C TYR A 6 -71.71 -43.45 34.27
N LEU A 7 -70.65 -44.14 33.87
CA LEU A 7 -69.61 -43.58 32.99
C LEU A 7 -70.15 -43.27 31.58
N ASP A 8 -71.02 -44.13 31.06
CA ASP A 8 -71.62 -43.98 29.71
C ASP A 8 -72.58 -42.79 29.62
N LYS A 9 -73.26 -42.45 30.72
CA LYS A 9 -74.12 -41.26 30.81
C LYS A 9 -73.31 -39.95 30.86
N VAL A 10 -72.20 -39.93 31.59
CA VAL A 10 -71.31 -38.75 31.70
C VAL A 10 -70.60 -38.47 30.37
N ILE A 11 -70.17 -39.51 29.65
CA ILE A 11 -69.52 -39.37 28.34
C ILE A 11 -70.52 -38.85 27.28
N LYS A 12 -71.77 -39.34 27.26
CA LYS A 12 -72.78 -38.85 26.32
C LYS A 12 -73.19 -37.40 26.57
N SER A 13 -73.32 -36.95 27.82
CA SER A 13 -73.66 -35.54 28.10
C SER A 13 -72.50 -34.57 27.75
N ALA A 14 -71.24 -34.99 27.93
CA ALA A 14 -70.08 -34.17 27.57
C ALA A 14 -69.86 -34.06 26.05
N VAL A 15 -70.29 -35.06 25.28
CA VAL A 15 -70.19 -35.06 23.81
C VAL A 15 -71.31 -34.21 23.18
N ASP A 16 -72.56 -34.28 23.67
CA ASP A 16 -73.67 -33.49 23.14
C ASP A 16 -73.49 -31.96 23.33
N ASP A 17 -72.93 -31.52 24.45
CA ASP A 17 -72.64 -30.09 24.69
C ASP A 17 -71.53 -29.53 23.78
N SER A 18 -70.65 -30.38 23.25
CA SER A 18 -69.53 -29.97 22.40
C SER A 18 -69.89 -29.77 20.92
N ILE A 19 -70.99 -30.37 20.46
CA ILE A 19 -71.36 -30.37 19.02
C ILE A 19 -72.13 -29.10 18.62
N PHE A 20 -72.78 -28.41 19.56
CA PHE A 20 -73.51 -27.17 19.25
C PHE A 20 -72.61 -25.93 19.00
N ASN A 21 -71.31 -26.00 19.29
CA ASN A 21 -70.36 -24.90 19.00
C ASN A 21 -69.58 -25.06 17.68
N ILE A 22 -69.88 -26.08 16.86
CA ILE A 22 -69.23 -26.29 15.55
C ILE A 22 -69.93 -25.49 14.42
N LYS A 23 -70.90 -24.62 14.75
CA LYS A 23 -71.46 -23.66 13.79
C LYS A 23 -70.67 -22.35 13.73
N ALA A 24 -70.17 -21.89 14.89
CA ALA A 24 -69.42 -20.64 15.00
C ALA A 24 -68.07 -20.68 14.26
N SER A 25 -67.38 -21.82 14.23
CA SER A 25 -66.05 -21.92 13.59
C SER A 25 -66.09 -21.84 12.07
N ARG A 26 -67.15 -22.34 11.43
CA ARG A 26 -67.31 -22.28 9.95
C ARG A 26 -67.71 -20.89 9.48
N ASP A 27 -68.56 -20.20 10.24
CA ASP A 27 -68.96 -18.82 9.93
C ASP A 27 -67.79 -17.84 10.13
N ILE A 28 -66.99 -18.00 11.20
CA ILE A 28 -65.76 -17.22 11.44
C ILE A 28 -64.72 -17.44 10.33
N PHE A 29 -64.54 -18.68 9.86
CA PHE A 29 -63.61 -18.97 8.76
C PHE A 29 -64.07 -18.38 7.42
N ASN A 30 -65.37 -18.48 7.11
CA ASN A 30 -65.93 -17.90 5.88
C ASN A 30 -65.92 -16.37 5.92
N GLU A 31 -66.17 -15.75 7.07
CA GLU A 31 -66.09 -14.31 7.26
C GLU A 31 -64.64 -13.80 7.15
N ALA A 32 -63.67 -14.52 7.74
CA ALA A 32 -62.25 -14.22 7.60
C ALA A 32 -61.75 -14.40 6.15
N TRP A 33 -62.21 -15.44 5.45
CA TRP A 33 -61.84 -15.70 4.05
C TRP A 33 -62.43 -14.65 3.09
N ASN A 34 -63.71 -14.31 3.25
CA ASN A 34 -64.38 -13.29 2.43
C ASN A 34 -63.85 -11.86 2.72
N ASN A 35 -63.45 -11.56 3.96
CA ASN A 35 -62.78 -10.30 4.27
C ASN A 35 -61.38 -10.21 3.65
N LYS A 36 -60.63 -11.32 3.62
CA LYS A 36 -59.33 -11.38 2.93
C LYS A 36 -59.48 -11.19 1.41
N GLU A 37 -60.48 -11.78 0.77
CA GLU A 37 -60.75 -11.55 -0.66
C GLU A 37 -61.25 -10.12 -0.96
N LYS A 38 -62.07 -9.51 -0.08
CA LYS A 38 -62.46 -8.09 -0.21
C LYS A 38 -61.28 -7.12 -0.03
N GLU A 39 -60.34 -7.40 0.88
CA GLU A 39 -59.13 -6.59 1.05
C GLU A 39 -58.12 -6.78 -0.09
N MET A 40 -57.97 -8.01 -0.61
CA MET A 40 -57.12 -8.27 -1.78
C MET A 40 -57.72 -7.71 -3.07
N GLY A 41 -59.06 -7.69 -3.20
CA GLY A 41 -59.77 -7.07 -4.31
C GLY A 41 -59.63 -5.55 -4.34
N LYS A 42 -59.52 -4.90 -3.16
CA LYS A 42 -59.25 -3.45 -3.05
C LYS A 42 -57.77 -3.07 -3.32
N LYS A 43 -56.83 -4.00 -3.15
CA LYS A 43 -55.40 -3.77 -3.44
C LYS A 43 -54.99 -3.94 -4.91
N LYS A 44 -55.91 -4.34 -5.81
CA LYS A 44 -55.61 -4.50 -7.26
C LYS A 44 -56.02 -3.33 -8.17
N TYR A 45 -56.52 -2.22 -7.62
CA TYR A 45 -56.95 -1.05 -8.41
C TYR A 45 -56.15 0.24 -8.19
N PHE A 46 -54.97 0.17 -7.57
CA PHE A 46 -53.98 1.24 -7.70
C PHE A 46 -53.00 0.89 -8.81
N SER A 47 -53.44 1.19 -10.04
CA SER A 47 -52.66 1.80 -11.11
C SER A 47 -51.13 1.67 -10.95
N ILE A 48 -50.55 0.76 -11.73
CA ILE A 48 -49.13 0.71 -12.12
C ILE A 48 -48.85 1.95 -12.98
N LYS A 49 -48.80 3.13 -12.35
CA LYS A 49 -48.41 4.40 -13.02
C LYS A 49 -47.55 5.33 -12.16
N ASN A 50 -47.29 5.03 -10.88
CA ASN A 50 -46.55 5.93 -9.98
C ASN A 50 -45.44 5.27 -9.12
N ILE A 51 -44.92 4.09 -9.49
CA ILE A 51 -43.81 3.43 -8.76
C ILE A 51 -42.50 4.26 -8.78
N ARG A 52 -42.37 5.24 -9.67
CA ARG A 52 -41.20 6.13 -9.71
C ARG A 52 -41.13 7.16 -8.57
N LYS A 53 -42.23 7.45 -7.85
CA LYS A 53 -42.24 8.48 -6.78
C LYS A 53 -42.15 7.90 -5.36
N GLU A 54 -42.74 6.73 -5.11
CA GLU A 54 -42.79 6.16 -3.74
C GLU A 54 -41.49 5.49 -3.29
N VAL A 55 -40.65 5.03 -4.22
CA VAL A 55 -39.29 4.55 -3.89
C VAL A 55 -38.30 5.72 -3.75
N LEU A 56 -38.59 6.86 -4.37
CA LEU A 56 -37.72 8.04 -4.35
C LEU A 56 -37.71 8.73 -2.99
N VAL A 57 -38.84 8.79 -2.30
CA VAL A 57 -38.97 9.44 -0.97
C VAL A 57 -38.10 8.77 0.10
N PRO A 58 -38.14 7.45 0.35
CA PRO A 58 -37.28 6.81 1.35
C PRO A 58 -35.80 6.85 0.97
N VAL A 59 -35.46 6.75 -0.32
CA VAL A 59 -34.07 6.92 -0.80
C VAL A 59 -33.58 8.34 -0.56
N CYS A 60 -34.40 9.36 -0.83
CA CYS A 60 -34.09 10.75 -0.50
C CYS A 60 -33.97 10.96 1.01
N CYS A 61 -34.84 10.37 1.83
CA CYS A 61 -34.75 10.48 3.29
C CYS A 61 -33.47 9.83 3.85
N VAL A 62 -33.03 8.70 3.29
CA VAL A 62 -31.75 8.08 3.66
C VAL A 62 -30.58 8.95 3.19
N LEU A 63 -30.63 9.50 1.97
CA LEU A 63 -29.61 10.44 1.48
C LEU A 63 -29.56 11.72 2.32
N PHE A 64 -30.70 12.29 2.70
CA PHE A 64 -30.78 13.46 3.59
C PHE A 64 -30.35 13.12 5.02
N ALA A 65 -30.58 11.89 5.50
CA ALA A 65 -30.08 11.45 6.80
C ALA A 65 -28.56 11.26 6.77
N ILE A 66 -28.00 10.68 5.70
CA ILE A 66 -26.54 10.56 5.51
C ILE A 66 -25.91 11.95 5.41
N VAL A 67 -26.45 12.82 4.54
CA VAL A 67 -26.01 14.22 4.42
C VAL A 67 -26.19 14.96 5.74
N GLY A 68 -27.28 14.70 6.47
CA GLY A 68 -27.62 15.24 7.79
C GLY A 68 -26.59 14.87 8.86
N VAL A 69 -26.22 13.59 8.95
CA VAL A 69 -25.17 13.10 9.86
C VAL A 69 -23.84 13.78 9.52
N PHE A 70 -23.50 13.89 8.24
CA PHE A 70 -22.32 14.65 7.80
C PHE A 70 -22.49 16.17 7.85
N THR A 71 -23.67 16.74 8.12
CA THR A 71 -23.85 18.21 8.25
C THR A 71 -23.94 18.67 9.70
N PHE A 72 -24.36 17.81 10.62
CA PHE A 72 -24.61 18.19 12.01
C PHE A 72 -23.71 17.49 13.02
N SER A 73 -22.93 16.46 12.62
CA SER A 73 -21.93 15.84 13.48
C SER A 73 -20.52 16.27 13.08
N PRO A 74 -19.87 17.16 13.85
CA PRO A 74 -18.45 17.46 13.68
C PRO A 74 -17.58 16.19 13.74
N GLY A 75 -17.95 15.21 14.56
CA GLY A 75 -17.25 13.93 14.65
C GLY A 75 -17.39 13.07 13.41
N ALA A 76 -18.59 12.99 12.81
CA ALA A 76 -18.79 12.25 11.55
C ALA A 76 -18.14 12.96 10.36
N ARG A 77 -18.13 14.31 10.36
CA ARG A 77 -17.38 15.12 9.38
C ARG A 77 -15.89 14.89 9.50
N ALA A 78 -15.33 14.95 10.71
CA ALA A 78 -13.92 14.72 10.96
C ALA A 78 -13.54 13.30 10.56
N ALA A 79 -14.32 12.29 10.97
CA ALA A 79 -14.08 10.90 10.59
C ALA A 79 -14.19 10.67 9.07
N ALA A 80 -15.11 11.33 8.37
CA ALA A 80 -15.18 11.26 6.91
C ALA A 80 -14.04 12.01 6.23
N GLN A 81 -13.64 13.19 6.72
CA GLN A 81 -12.48 13.91 6.19
C GLN A 81 -11.18 13.14 6.40
N GLU A 82 -11.05 12.46 7.54
CA GLU A 82 -9.93 11.58 7.84
C GLU A 82 -9.97 10.32 6.96
N ALA A 83 -11.13 9.69 6.80
CA ALA A 83 -11.30 8.53 5.92
C ALA A 83 -11.19 8.84 4.41
N LEU A 84 -11.32 10.11 4.02
CA LEU A 84 -11.19 10.60 2.65
C LEU A 84 -9.86 11.30 2.39
N LYS A 85 -8.88 11.23 3.30
CA LYS A 85 -7.53 11.69 2.98
C LYS A 85 -6.95 10.82 1.88
N THR A 86 -6.69 11.47 0.76
CA THR A 86 -6.19 10.83 -0.45
C THR A 86 -4.79 11.33 -0.80
N ILE A 87 -4.02 10.43 -1.40
CA ILE A 87 -2.70 10.68 -1.98
C ILE A 87 -2.74 10.37 -3.47
N PHE A 88 -1.86 11.00 -4.23
CA PHE A 88 -1.71 10.76 -5.66
C PHE A 88 -0.46 9.92 -5.88
N LEU A 89 -0.61 8.72 -6.44
CA LEU A 89 0.49 7.79 -6.72
C LEU A 89 0.43 7.28 -8.16
N LEU A 90 1.49 6.62 -8.62
CA LEU A 90 1.47 5.92 -9.91
C LEU A 90 0.90 4.51 -9.75
N ASP A 91 0.04 4.09 -10.68
CA ASP A 91 -0.36 2.70 -10.82
C ASP A 91 0.74 1.86 -11.50
N LYS A 92 0.51 0.54 -11.64
CA LYS A 92 1.46 -0.37 -12.32
C LYS A 92 1.71 -0.01 -13.79
N SER A 93 0.82 0.75 -14.41
CA SER A 93 0.94 1.23 -15.79
C SER A 93 1.63 2.59 -15.89
N GLY A 94 1.95 3.23 -14.75
CA GLY A 94 2.55 4.55 -14.67
C GLY A 94 1.55 5.71 -14.76
N ASN A 95 0.25 5.46 -14.61
CA ASN A 95 -0.77 6.51 -14.59
C ASN A 95 -0.93 7.07 -13.17
N ILE A 96 -1.19 8.37 -13.07
CA ILE A 96 -1.51 9.02 -11.79
C ILE A 96 -2.91 8.59 -11.35
N VAL A 97 -3.01 8.02 -10.15
CA VAL A 97 -4.25 7.58 -9.53
C VAL A 97 -4.38 8.19 -8.13
N GLU A 98 -5.61 8.50 -7.75
CA GLU A 98 -5.96 8.93 -6.40
C GLU A 98 -6.22 7.70 -5.53
N LYS A 99 -5.56 7.64 -4.38
CA LYS A 99 -5.53 6.49 -3.48
C LYS A 99 -5.74 6.95 -2.03
N SER A 100 -6.19 6.05 -1.17
CA SER A 100 -6.25 6.31 0.28
C SER A 100 -4.84 6.40 0.88
N GLU A 101 -4.66 7.17 1.96
CA GLU A 101 -3.41 7.20 2.75
C GLU A 101 -3.01 5.85 3.40
N ASP A 102 -3.92 4.88 3.40
CA ASP A 102 -3.67 3.49 3.79
C ASP A 102 -2.83 2.71 2.76
N GLU A 103 -2.62 3.26 1.58
CA GLU A 103 -1.87 2.62 0.51
C GLU A 103 -0.36 2.83 0.70
N ALA A 104 0.39 1.82 0.22
CA ALA A 104 1.84 1.87 0.22
C ALA A 104 2.34 2.96 -0.73
N VAL A 105 3.29 3.76 -0.25
CA VAL A 105 4.06 4.70 -1.07
C VAL A 105 5.27 4.01 -1.69
N ASP A 106 5.95 4.73 -2.60
CA ASP A 106 7.23 4.30 -3.14
C ASP A 106 8.28 4.08 -2.03
N ASP A 107 9.30 3.26 -2.31
CA ASP A 107 10.40 2.94 -1.41
C ASP A 107 10.91 4.17 -0.62
N VAL A 108 10.75 4.15 0.70
CA VAL A 108 11.21 5.21 1.60
C VAL A 108 12.63 4.91 2.03
N THR A 109 13.54 5.86 1.83
CA THR A 109 14.94 5.72 2.26
C THR A 109 15.23 6.66 3.41
N VAL A 110 15.76 6.12 4.51
CA VAL A 110 16.10 6.87 5.72
C VAL A 110 17.51 6.57 6.19
N GLY A 111 18.07 7.45 7.01
CA GLY A 111 19.40 7.31 7.58
C GLY A 111 20.32 8.43 7.10
N GLY A 112 21.57 8.08 6.81
CA GLY A 112 22.67 9.03 6.59
C GLY A 112 23.70 8.95 7.71
N PHE A 113 23.98 7.73 8.19
CA PHE A 113 25.04 7.52 9.16
C PHE A 113 26.36 7.47 8.42
N GLU A 114 27.24 8.42 8.74
CA GLU A 114 28.56 8.49 8.15
C GLU A 114 29.37 7.23 8.43
N ILE A 115 29.94 6.68 7.37
CA ILE A 115 30.90 5.57 7.44
C ILE A 115 32.30 6.17 7.44
N THR A 116 33.09 5.74 8.42
CA THR A 116 34.49 6.11 8.60
C THR A 116 35.32 4.84 8.78
N ASP A 117 36.64 4.94 8.66
CA ASP A 117 37.54 3.82 8.92
C ASP A 117 37.35 3.18 10.30
N LYS A 118 36.87 3.96 11.28
CA LYS A 118 36.66 3.49 12.66
C LYS A 118 35.43 2.61 12.82
N ASN A 119 34.38 2.83 12.02
CA ASN A 119 33.11 2.10 12.16
C ASN A 119 32.84 1.16 10.96
N LYS A 120 33.67 1.18 9.92
CA LYS A 120 33.51 0.35 8.71
C LYS A 120 33.27 -1.13 9.04
N ASN A 121 34.19 -1.77 9.77
CA ASN A 121 34.10 -3.20 10.09
C ASN A 121 32.85 -3.56 10.91
N GLU A 122 32.40 -2.65 11.78
CA GLU A 122 31.16 -2.86 12.55
C GLU A 122 29.94 -2.84 11.61
N ILE A 123 29.89 -1.88 10.69
CA ILE A 123 28.81 -1.74 9.71
C ILE A 123 28.79 -2.94 8.75
N GLU A 124 29.95 -3.36 8.23
CA GLU A 124 30.06 -4.55 7.39
C GLU A 124 29.55 -5.80 8.11
N GLY A 125 29.92 -5.99 9.38
CA GLY A 125 29.42 -7.08 10.21
C GLY A 125 27.89 -7.05 10.38
N LYS A 126 27.31 -5.87 10.62
CA LYS A 126 25.85 -5.69 10.79
C LYS A 126 25.07 -5.85 9.49
N PHE A 127 25.66 -5.46 8.38
CA PHE A 127 25.00 -5.49 7.07
C PHE A 127 25.20 -6.84 6.38
N GLY A 128 26.22 -7.59 6.81
CA GLY A 128 26.52 -8.93 6.35
C GLY A 128 27.15 -8.96 4.96
N PHE A 129 27.85 -7.90 4.58
CA PHE A 129 28.67 -7.82 3.37
C PHE A 129 29.78 -6.79 3.53
N GLU A 130 30.90 -7.03 2.85
CA GLU A 130 32.02 -6.09 2.76
C GLU A 130 31.81 -5.15 1.57
N PHE A 131 32.38 -3.94 1.66
CA PHE A 131 32.30 -2.97 0.56
C PHE A 131 33.58 -2.16 0.42
N ASN A 132 33.80 -1.70 -0.81
CA ASN A 132 34.84 -0.75 -1.15
C ASN A 132 34.27 0.39 -2.02
N PHE A 133 34.46 1.63 -1.58
CA PHE A 133 34.23 2.80 -2.39
C PHE A 133 35.60 3.43 -2.70
N PRO A 134 36.21 3.08 -3.84
CA PRO A 134 37.48 3.68 -4.22
C PRO A 134 37.29 5.18 -4.45
N GLU A 135 38.31 5.98 -4.15
CA GLU A 135 38.27 7.44 -4.37
C GLU A 135 37.99 7.79 -5.84
N ARG A 136 38.37 6.90 -6.77
CA ARG A 136 38.19 7.06 -8.21
C ARG A 136 37.69 5.79 -8.89
N VAL A 137 36.83 5.99 -9.89
CA VAL A 137 36.30 4.93 -10.76
C VAL A 137 36.39 5.45 -12.20
N GLY A 138 37.44 5.06 -12.92
CA GLY A 138 37.75 5.67 -14.22
C GLY A 138 37.91 7.19 -14.11
N ASN A 139 37.08 7.94 -14.82
CA ASN A 139 37.08 9.41 -14.81
C ASN A 139 36.28 10.03 -13.67
N PHE A 140 35.59 9.22 -12.86
CA PHE A 140 34.77 9.69 -11.75
C PHE A 140 35.58 9.75 -10.46
N SER A 141 35.27 10.72 -9.62
CA SER A 141 35.75 10.81 -8.23
C SER A 141 34.57 10.91 -7.26
N ILE A 142 34.80 10.60 -5.99
CA ILE A 142 33.81 10.85 -4.94
C ILE A 142 33.38 12.33 -5.00
N THR A 143 32.08 12.57 -4.87
CA THR A 143 31.51 13.92 -4.90
C THR A 143 32.02 14.74 -3.72
N GLU A 144 32.34 16.00 -3.97
CA GLU A 144 32.79 16.92 -2.92
C GLU A 144 31.69 17.93 -2.53
N ILE A 145 31.62 18.26 -1.24
CA ILE A 145 30.85 19.39 -0.72
C ILE A 145 31.84 20.37 -0.09
N ALA A 146 31.83 21.62 -0.58
CA ALA A 146 32.76 22.66 -0.13
C ALA A 146 34.26 22.27 -0.23
N GLY A 147 34.61 21.43 -1.21
CA GLY A 147 35.99 20.97 -1.45
C GLY A 147 36.43 19.78 -0.58
N TYR A 148 35.50 19.12 0.11
CA TYR A 148 35.78 17.91 0.90
C TYR A 148 34.97 16.74 0.34
N PRO A 149 35.58 15.55 0.18
CA PRO A 149 34.87 14.36 -0.27
C PRO A 149 33.76 14.01 0.71
N VAL A 150 32.58 13.69 0.19
CA VAL A 150 31.48 13.18 0.99
C VAL A 150 31.82 11.75 1.42
N SER A 151 31.70 11.47 2.70
CA SER A 151 31.90 10.13 3.23
C SER A 151 30.74 9.20 2.83
N PRO A 152 31.00 7.88 2.64
CA PRO A 152 29.95 6.93 2.37
C PRO A 152 28.93 6.91 3.50
N SER A 153 27.69 6.56 3.19
CA SER A 153 26.59 6.62 4.15
C SER A 153 25.85 5.29 4.27
N ALA A 154 25.64 4.86 5.51
CA ALA A 154 24.73 3.77 5.84
C ALA A 154 23.29 4.28 5.94
N ILE A 155 22.39 3.59 5.25
CA ILE A 155 20.97 3.93 5.11
C ILE A 155 20.10 2.66 5.20
N MET A 156 18.79 2.88 5.29
CA MET A 156 17.78 1.84 5.21
C MET A 156 16.72 2.20 4.19
N THR A 157 16.35 1.25 3.34
CA THR A 157 15.18 1.34 2.47
C THR A 157 14.05 0.52 3.08
N VAL A 158 12.87 1.11 3.14
CA VAL A 158 11.63 0.49 3.59
C VAL A 158 10.70 0.40 2.38
N LYS A 159 10.32 -0.82 2.03
CA LYS A 159 9.35 -1.10 0.95
C LYS A 159 7.95 -1.27 1.53
N ASP A 160 6.95 -0.96 0.72
CA ASP A 160 5.52 -1.11 1.04
C ASP A 160 5.06 -0.36 2.32
N LEU A 161 5.71 0.76 2.66
CA LEU A 161 5.30 1.59 3.80
C LEU A 161 4.03 2.37 3.45
N LYS A 162 3.02 2.32 4.31
CA LYS A 162 1.80 3.13 4.12
C LYS A 162 2.09 4.59 4.41
N TYR A 163 1.51 5.49 3.63
CA TYR A 163 1.73 6.93 3.79
C TYR A 163 1.44 7.41 5.22
N LYS A 164 0.29 7.00 5.78
CA LYS A 164 -0.11 7.39 7.14
C LYS A 164 0.87 6.95 8.24
N ASP A 165 1.64 5.90 7.99
CA ASP A 165 2.56 5.31 8.97
C ASP A 165 3.96 5.94 8.88
N GLU A 166 4.23 6.76 7.87
CA GLU A 166 5.55 7.32 7.57
C GLU A 166 6.06 8.19 8.72
N GLU A 167 5.36 9.28 9.04
CA GLU A 167 5.81 10.27 10.03
C GLU A 167 6.15 9.64 11.39
N ASN A 168 5.31 8.72 11.86
CA ASN A 168 5.48 8.07 13.17
C ASN A 168 6.58 6.99 13.19
N SER A 169 7.04 6.52 12.02
CA SER A 169 7.97 5.40 11.90
C SER A 169 9.37 5.79 11.46
N LEU A 170 9.56 6.99 10.86
CA LEU A 170 10.84 7.45 10.33
C LEU A 170 11.99 7.40 11.36
N ASP A 171 11.75 7.87 12.60
CA ASP A 171 12.79 7.85 13.65
C ASP A 171 13.20 6.43 14.04
N LYS A 172 12.24 5.49 14.09
CA LYS A 172 12.53 4.08 14.37
C LYS A 172 13.36 3.46 13.26
N PHE A 173 13.01 3.71 12.00
CA PHE A 173 13.78 3.22 10.85
C PHE A 173 15.19 3.81 10.82
N ARG A 174 15.35 5.10 11.14
CA ARG A 174 16.68 5.73 11.27
C ARG A 174 17.54 5.01 12.31
N LYS A 175 17.02 4.79 13.53
CA LYS A 175 17.75 4.08 14.60
C LYS A 175 18.12 2.65 14.21
N ALA A 176 17.23 1.96 13.49
CA ALA A 176 17.43 0.58 13.06
C ALA A 176 18.59 0.40 12.05
N VAL A 177 19.10 1.48 11.45
CA VAL A 177 20.29 1.39 10.57
C VAL A 177 21.48 0.84 11.35
N GLY A 178 21.72 1.35 12.56
CA GLY A 178 22.84 0.94 13.41
C GLY A 178 22.48 -0.05 14.52
N ASP A 179 21.19 -0.34 14.76
CA ASP A 179 20.73 -1.19 15.86
C ASP A 179 20.07 -2.49 15.34
N ASP A 180 20.73 -3.63 15.55
CA ASP A 180 20.25 -4.95 15.12
C ASP A 180 18.99 -5.40 15.84
N LYS A 181 18.81 -5.02 17.11
CA LYS A 181 17.62 -5.39 17.87
C LYS A 181 16.40 -4.71 17.26
N ILE A 182 16.50 -3.40 17.02
CA ILE A 182 15.42 -2.62 16.40
C ILE A 182 15.18 -3.11 14.96
N PHE A 183 16.24 -3.35 14.19
CA PHE A 183 16.12 -3.89 12.83
C PHE A 183 15.37 -5.24 12.80
N ASN A 184 15.76 -6.18 13.67
CA ASN A 184 15.13 -7.50 13.74
C ASN A 184 13.67 -7.46 14.23
N GLU A 185 13.30 -6.42 14.98
CA GLU A 185 11.91 -6.20 15.37
C GLU A 185 11.10 -5.66 14.19
N LEU A 186 11.59 -4.61 13.53
CA LEU A 186 10.91 -3.98 12.39
C LEU A 186 10.81 -4.92 11.18
N SER A 187 11.79 -5.80 10.95
CA SER A 187 11.78 -6.73 9.82
C SER A 187 10.66 -7.78 9.87
N LYS A 188 9.99 -7.92 11.03
CA LYS A 188 8.81 -8.79 11.18
C LYS A 188 7.54 -8.17 10.57
N GLU A 189 7.48 -6.85 10.51
CA GLU A 189 6.31 -6.08 10.07
C GLU A 189 6.55 -5.41 8.72
N TYR A 190 7.79 -5.00 8.45
CA TYR A 190 8.15 -4.19 7.29
C TYR A 190 9.18 -4.89 6.41
N LYS A 191 9.08 -4.67 5.09
CA LYS A 191 10.11 -5.09 4.13
C LYS A 191 11.24 -4.08 4.14
N ILE A 192 12.21 -4.28 5.02
CA ILE A 192 13.36 -3.37 5.19
C ILE A 192 14.65 -3.96 4.63
N LYS A 193 15.50 -3.08 4.12
CA LYS A 193 16.83 -3.41 3.63
C LYS A 193 17.82 -2.37 4.11
N ARG A 194 18.97 -2.82 4.61
CA ARG A 194 20.13 -1.96 4.90
C ARG A 194 20.96 -1.81 3.63
N ASN A 195 21.31 -0.58 3.30
CA ASN A 195 22.12 -0.26 2.13
C ASN A 195 23.21 0.73 2.49
N ILE A 196 24.26 0.73 1.70
CA ILE A 196 25.33 1.72 1.78
C ILE A 196 25.36 2.48 0.47
N CYS A 197 25.52 3.79 0.52
CA CYS A 197 25.59 4.60 -0.68
C CYS A 197 26.79 5.53 -0.70
N GLU A 198 27.25 5.80 -1.92
CA GLU A 198 28.25 6.82 -2.24
C GLU A 198 27.85 7.54 -3.54
N SER A 199 28.33 8.77 -3.69
CA SER A 199 28.13 9.61 -4.86
C SER A 199 29.43 9.84 -5.59
N TYR A 200 29.40 9.63 -6.91
CA TYR A 200 30.52 9.87 -7.81
C TYR A 200 30.15 10.96 -8.82
N GLU A 201 31.11 11.83 -9.16
CA GLU A 201 30.94 12.88 -10.17
C GLU A 201 32.16 12.91 -11.11
N ASP A 202 31.94 13.18 -12.40
CA ASP A 202 33.01 13.38 -13.38
C ASP A 202 33.20 14.87 -13.75
N SER A 203 34.16 15.15 -14.65
CA SER A 203 34.42 16.51 -15.13
C SER A 203 33.29 17.11 -15.97
N GLU A 204 32.43 16.28 -16.54
CA GLU A 204 31.27 16.68 -17.35
C GLU A 204 30.00 16.87 -16.51
N LYS A 205 30.11 16.72 -15.17
CA LYS A 205 29.02 16.84 -14.20
C LYS A 205 27.98 15.72 -14.27
N HIS A 206 28.32 14.58 -14.85
CA HIS A 206 27.55 13.36 -14.64
C HIS A 206 27.72 12.93 -13.19
N LYS A 207 26.59 12.76 -12.49
CA LYS A 207 26.57 12.40 -11.08
C LYS A 207 25.82 11.09 -10.88
N PHE A 208 26.51 10.10 -10.32
CA PHE A 208 25.97 8.78 -10.06
C PHE A 208 25.96 8.47 -8.57
N PHE A 209 24.79 8.14 -8.06
CA PHE A 209 24.66 7.56 -6.73
C PHE A 209 24.65 6.04 -6.84
N ILE A 210 25.68 5.41 -6.28
CA ILE A 210 25.78 3.96 -6.19
C ILE A 210 25.25 3.50 -4.83
N TYR A 211 24.41 2.47 -4.86
CA TYR A 211 23.81 1.83 -3.68
C TYR A 211 24.23 0.38 -3.66
N LEU A 212 24.77 -0.07 -2.54
CA LEU A 212 25.19 -1.44 -2.26
C LEU A 212 24.29 -2.01 -1.18
N SER A 213 23.91 -3.26 -1.34
CA SER A 213 23.07 -3.93 -0.36
C SER A 213 23.24 -5.43 -0.48
N LYS A 214 22.94 -6.17 0.61
CA LYS A 214 22.97 -7.62 0.53
C LYS A 214 22.05 -8.11 -0.58
N PHE A 215 22.53 -9.05 -1.39
CA PHE A 215 21.73 -9.59 -2.48
C PHE A 215 20.43 -10.18 -1.94
N SER A 216 19.35 -9.78 -2.59
CA SER A 216 18.01 -10.33 -2.42
C SER A 216 17.47 -10.44 -3.83
N GLU A 217 16.88 -11.58 -4.19
CA GLU A 217 16.17 -11.70 -5.46
C GLU A 217 15.07 -10.64 -5.49
N ASP A 218 15.33 -9.53 -6.19
CA ASP A 218 14.40 -8.43 -6.30
C ASP A 218 13.49 -8.65 -7.52
N SER A 219 12.24 -8.25 -7.34
CA SER A 219 11.11 -8.44 -8.25
C SER A 219 11.33 -7.89 -9.65
N GLU A 220 10.66 -8.52 -10.63
CA GLU A 220 10.65 -8.17 -12.05
C GLU A 220 10.43 -6.67 -12.29
N THR A 221 11.51 -5.96 -12.60
CA THR A 221 11.46 -4.63 -13.19
C THR A 221 11.76 -4.76 -14.69
N ASN A 222 11.03 -4.01 -15.52
CA ASN A 222 11.27 -3.99 -16.97
C ASN A 222 12.73 -3.59 -17.25
N SER A 223 13.50 -4.52 -17.82
CA SER A 223 14.83 -4.21 -18.32
C SER A 223 14.73 -3.68 -19.74
N VAL A 224 15.34 -2.52 -19.98
CA VAL A 224 15.39 -1.87 -21.30
C VAL A 224 16.69 -2.15 -22.05
N LYS A 225 17.73 -2.57 -21.32
CA LYS A 225 19.04 -2.95 -21.88
C LYS A 225 19.68 -3.97 -20.95
N GLU A 226 20.18 -5.06 -21.52
CA GLU A 226 21.01 -6.02 -20.80
C GLU A 226 22.39 -6.06 -21.46
N THR A 227 23.42 -6.13 -20.63
CA THR A 227 24.81 -6.30 -21.10
C THR A 227 25.55 -7.24 -20.16
N THR A 228 26.56 -7.91 -20.68
CA THR A 228 27.47 -8.73 -19.86
C THR A 228 28.81 -8.03 -19.81
N ILE A 229 29.28 -7.75 -18.59
CA ILE A 229 30.57 -7.13 -18.32
C ILE A 229 31.39 -8.13 -17.52
N ASP A 230 32.47 -8.64 -18.08
CA ASP A 230 33.34 -9.65 -17.45
C ASP A 230 32.55 -10.81 -16.80
N ASN A 231 31.62 -11.42 -17.53
CA ASN A 231 30.72 -12.49 -17.06
C ASN A 231 29.73 -12.10 -15.94
N ILE A 232 29.60 -10.82 -15.60
CA ILE A 232 28.56 -10.29 -14.71
C ILE A 232 27.42 -9.76 -15.57
N LYS A 233 26.19 -10.22 -15.30
CA LYS A 233 25.00 -9.72 -15.98
C LYS A 233 24.62 -8.36 -15.38
N CYS A 234 24.63 -7.34 -16.22
CA CYS A 234 24.18 -6.00 -15.85
C CYS A 234 22.90 -5.65 -16.60
N ARG A 235 21.96 -5.01 -15.91
CA ARG A 235 20.65 -4.63 -16.46
C ARG A 235 20.42 -3.15 -16.26
N VAL A 236 19.93 -2.47 -17.29
CA VAL A 236 19.34 -1.15 -17.17
C VAL A 236 17.85 -1.32 -16.98
N LEU A 237 17.34 -0.74 -15.90
CA LEU A 237 15.93 -0.74 -15.52
C LEU A 237 15.34 0.63 -15.83
N GLU A 238 14.11 0.65 -16.33
CA GLU A 238 13.32 1.86 -16.54
C GLU A 238 12.12 1.85 -15.59
N LYS A 239 11.90 2.96 -14.88
CA LYS A 239 10.72 3.16 -14.03
C LYS A 239 10.13 4.55 -14.31
N ASN A 240 8.81 4.66 -14.30
CA ASN A 240 8.14 5.97 -14.22
C ASN A 240 8.20 6.47 -12.77
N LYS A 241 8.67 7.70 -12.57
CA LYS A 241 8.70 8.37 -11.27
C LYS A 241 7.92 9.68 -11.36
N ALA A 242 6.96 9.83 -10.45
CA ALA A 242 6.23 11.07 -10.29
C ALA A 242 7.08 12.08 -9.51
N LYS A 243 7.06 13.33 -9.94
CA LYS A 243 7.76 14.45 -9.31
C LYS A 243 6.74 15.32 -8.60
N TYR A 244 6.91 15.51 -7.29
CA TYR A 244 6.00 16.30 -6.47
C TYR A 244 6.66 17.61 -6.02
N GLU A 245 5.85 18.51 -5.48
CA GLU A 245 6.37 19.59 -4.63
C GLU A 245 7.01 18.99 -3.38
N ARG A 246 8.02 19.65 -2.80
CA ARG A 246 8.58 19.21 -1.52
C ARG A 246 7.81 19.79 -0.33
N SER A 247 7.58 18.93 0.64
CA SER A 247 7.19 19.24 2.02
C SER A 247 8.42 19.11 2.95
N GLU A 248 8.22 19.35 4.26
CA GLU A 248 9.26 19.15 5.28
C GLU A 248 9.76 17.70 5.33
N ASN A 249 8.91 16.73 5.04
CA ASN A 249 9.20 15.30 5.18
C ASN A 249 9.59 14.61 3.86
N GLY A 250 9.59 15.33 2.73
CA GLY A 250 9.86 14.74 1.42
C GLY A 250 8.87 15.20 0.36
N ASP A 251 8.53 14.31 -0.56
CA ASP A 251 7.59 14.61 -1.64
C ASP A 251 6.15 14.74 -1.09
N ASP A 252 5.46 15.84 -1.41
CA ASP A 252 4.07 16.10 -1.01
C ASP A 252 3.10 15.35 -1.93
N VAL A 253 2.89 14.07 -1.63
CA VAL A 253 1.98 13.19 -2.39
C VAL A 253 0.49 13.49 -2.14
N THR A 254 0.16 14.39 -1.22
CA THR A 254 -1.24 14.84 -1.00
C THR A 254 -1.74 15.72 -2.14
N LYS A 255 -0.83 16.21 -2.98
CA LYS A 255 -1.12 16.97 -4.20
C LYS A 255 -0.77 16.15 -5.44
N LYS A 256 -1.38 16.50 -6.56
CA LYS A 256 -1.02 15.91 -7.86
C LYS A 256 0.45 16.20 -8.18
N PRO A 257 1.17 15.27 -8.79
CA PRO A 257 2.56 15.50 -9.18
C PRO A 257 2.65 16.59 -10.25
N ILE A 258 3.76 17.31 -10.22
CA ILE A 258 4.17 18.32 -11.20
C ILE A 258 4.38 17.68 -12.57
N SER A 259 5.03 16.52 -12.60
CA SER A 259 5.31 15.75 -13.81
C SER A 259 5.50 14.27 -13.50
N VAL A 260 5.47 13.44 -14.54
CA VAL A 260 5.87 12.02 -14.48
C VAL A 260 6.99 11.81 -15.48
N ASN A 261 8.16 11.45 -14.99
CA ASN A 261 9.37 11.30 -15.78
C ASN A 261 9.83 9.84 -15.78
N LYS A 262 10.53 9.44 -16.84
CA LYS A 262 11.26 8.17 -16.82
C LYS A 262 12.55 8.35 -16.07
N ILE A 263 12.88 7.39 -15.23
CA ILE A 263 14.17 7.30 -14.56
C ILE A 263 14.82 5.97 -14.84
N TYR A 264 16.14 6.01 -14.97
CA TYR A 264 16.94 4.85 -15.29
C TYR A 264 17.85 4.46 -14.12
N TYR A 265 17.99 3.16 -13.94
CA TYR A 265 18.92 2.56 -13.00
C TYR A 265 19.76 1.51 -13.70
N MET A 266 21.02 1.37 -13.33
CA MET A 266 21.81 0.19 -13.71
C MET A 266 21.98 -0.70 -12.49
N VAL A 267 21.74 -1.99 -12.65
CA VAL A 267 21.88 -2.98 -11.58
C VAL A 267 22.76 -4.15 -12.01
N TRP A 268 23.53 -4.67 -11.07
CA TRP A 268 24.27 -5.92 -11.21
C TRP A 268 24.51 -6.54 -9.83
N ASP A 269 24.84 -7.83 -9.83
CA ASP A 269 25.09 -8.58 -8.60
C ASP A 269 26.47 -9.23 -8.68
N TYR A 270 27.23 -9.17 -7.60
CA TYR A 270 28.57 -9.74 -7.50
C TYR A 270 28.86 -10.16 -6.05
N ASN A 271 29.37 -11.38 -5.86
CA ASN A 271 29.74 -11.94 -4.55
C ASN A 271 28.67 -11.78 -3.44
N GLY A 272 27.39 -11.94 -3.78
CA GLY A 272 26.29 -11.82 -2.81
C GLY A 272 25.92 -10.38 -2.43
N VAL A 273 26.44 -9.39 -3.16
CA VAL A 273 26.08 -7.97 -3.03
C VAL A 273 25.37 -7.52 -4.30
N SER A 274 24.28 -6.77 -4.11
CA SER A 274 23.54 -6.11 -5.19
C SER A 274 23.96 -4.65 -5.27
N TYR A 275 24.34 -4.25 -6.48
CA TYR A 275 24.77 -2.90 -6.81
C TYR A 275 23.71 -2.23 -7.67
N ARG A 276 23.40 -0.98 -7.35
CA ARG A 276 22.46 -0.15 -8.10
C ARG A 276 23.04 1.24 -8.30
N ILE A 277 23.14 1.70 -9.54
CA ILE A 277 23.44 3.09 -9.88
C ILE A 277 22.14 3.79 -10.25
N CYS A 278 21.88 4.95 -9.64
CA CYS A 278 20.87 5.89 -10.12
C CYS A 278 21.45 6.73 -11.27
N ILE A 279 20.92 6.57 -12.48
CA ILE A 279 21.33 7.32 -13.67
C ILE A 279 20.55 8.63 -13.78
N GLY A 280 19.29 8.63 -13.34
CA GLY A 280 18.40 9.80 -13.41
C GLY A 280 17.50 9.79 -14.65
N GLU A 281 17.11 10.97 -15.13
CA GLU A 281 16.09 11.13 -16.18
C GLU A 281 16.67 11.10 -17.61
N ASN A 282 17.98 11.33 -17.75
CA ASN A 282 18.62 11.44 -19.05
C ASN A 282 19.06 10.06 -19.58
N SER A 283 18.37 9.53 -20.59
CA SER A 283 18.72 8.25 -21.21
C SER A 283 20.08 8.25 -21.90
N ALA A 284 20.63 9.42 -22.28
CA ALA A 284 21.96 9.49 -22.89
C ALA A 284 23.07 9.07 -21.90
N ASP A 285 22.82 9.22 -20.60
CA ASP A 285 23.80 8.91 -19.55
C ASP A 285 23.90 7.38 -19.31
N ILE A 286 23.06 6.56 -19.95
CA ILE A 286 23.11 5.10 -19.84
C ILE A 286 24.46 4.53 -20.31
N ASP A 287 25.02 5.06 -21.39
CA ASP A 287 26.32 4.58 -21.89
C ASP A 287 27.47 4.99 -20.97
N VAL A 288 27.38 6.20 -20.39
CA VAL A 288 28.32 6.69 -19.38
C VAL A 288 28.25 5.84 -18.11
N ALA A 289 27.04 5.55 -17.62
CA ALA A 289 26.82 4.65 -16.48
C ALA A 289 27.30 3.22 -16.76
N THR A 290 27.14 2.74 -17.99
CA THR A 290 27.68 1.44 -18.43
C THR A 290 29.21 1.43 -18.35
N GLN A 291 29.86 2.53 -18.75
CA GLN A 291 31.31 2.64 -18.65
C GLN A 291 31.78 2.72 -17.19
N PHE A 292 31.10 3.50 -16.35
CA PHE A 292 31.34 3.52 -14.90
C PHE A 292 31.24 2.11 -14.31
N ALA A 293 30.17 1.36 -14.62
CA ALA A 293 29.98 0.00 -14.13
C ALA A 293 31.10 -0.96 -14.60
N LYS A 294 31.58 -0.82 -15.84
CA LYS A 294 32.75 -1.59 -16.33
C LYS A 294 33.99 -1.33 -15.49
N ASP A 295 34.29 -0.08 -15.21
CA ASP A 295 35.50 0.28 -14.46
C ASP A 295 35.37 -0.11 -12.98
N TYR A 296 34.18 0.02 -12.39
CA TYR A 296 33.91 -0.44 -11.04
C TYR A 296 34.02 -1.97 -10.91
N ILE A 297 33.47 -2.73 -11.86
CA ILE A 297 33.56 -4.20 -11.88
C ILE A 297 35.01 -4.68 -11.95
N LYS A 298 35.88 -3.99 -12.69
CA LYS A 298 37.32 -4.32 -12.72
C LYS A 298 37.95 -4.21 -11.33
N ILE A 299 37.59 -3.18 -10.57
CA ILE A 299 38.08 -2.97 -9.20
C ILE A 299 37.61 -4.11 -8.30
N LEU A 300 36.32 -4.47 -8.36
CA LEU A 300 35.73 -5.57 -7.59
C LEU A 300 36.39 -6.94 -7.83
N LYS A 301 37.08 -7.12 -8.96
CA LYS A 301 37.76 -8.37 -9.32
C LYS A 301 39.26 -8.38 -9.00
N GLN A 302 39.81 -7.24 -8.61
CA GLN A 302 41.21 -7.12 -8.20
C GLN A 302 41.40 -7.39 -6.69
N GLU A 303 40.31 -7.36 -5.92
CA GLU A 303 40.20 -7.73 -4.51
C GLU A 303 39.93 -9.22 -4.33
#